data_AF-A0AAW1LPR5-F1
#
_entry.id   AF-A0AAW1LPR5-F1
#
_cell.length_a   1.000
_cell.length_b   1.000
_cell.length_c   1.000
_cell.angle_alpha   90.00
_cell.angle_beta   90.00
_cell.angle_gamma   90.00
#
_symmetry.space_group_name_H-M   'P 1'
#
loop_
_entity.id
_entity.type
_entity.pdbx_description
1 polymer ?
#
loop_
_entity_poly.entity_id
_entity_poly.type
_entity_poly.pdbx_seq_one_letter_code
_entity_poly.pdbx_strand_id
1 'polypeptide(L)'
;MAFPRFIIVFIIALTFSRIEHTLCSEVKGSVSCSDCGPDYDFTGIRILVKCSNVKKLSEAITDKKGNFATNLPSDAATSASPKCLAKVLGGSSQLYATKQNMVSVIVMARGDKNTYTLHTPLIVSKSCHGKCGSSRPDIDSSKTIDFPPEFGLPPASDFVAFIPIIGIP
;
A
#
# COMPACT_ATOMS: atom_id res chain seq x y z
N MET A 1 12.19 -18.09 56.16
CA MET A 1 13.23 -17.74 55.16
C MET A 1 12.74 -17.95 53.71
N ALA A 2 11.58 -17.40 53.33
CA ALA A 2 10.97 -17.65 52.01
C ALA A 2 10.96 -16.42 51.08
N PHE A 3 11.12 -15.22 51.64
CA PHE A 3 11.15 -13.95 50.92
C PHE A 3 12.26 -13.79 49.85
N PRO A 4 13.52 -14.23 50.06
CA PRO A 4 14.56 -14.00 49.07
C PRO A 4 14.35 -14.84 47.79
N ARG A 5 13.63 -15.96 47.88
CA ARG A 5 13.32 -16.81 46.73
C ARG A 5 12.29 -16.18 45.79
N PHE A 6 11.30 -15.47 46.34
CA PHE A 6 10.31 -14.77 45.51
C PHE A 6 10.92 -13.59 44.76
N ILE A 7 11.85 -12.86 45.39
CA ILE A 7 12.58 -11.77 44.73
C ILE A 7 13.40 -12.31 43.56
N ILE A 8 14.09 -13.46 43.75
CA ILE A 8 14.92 -14.09 42.71
C ILE A 8 14.08 -14.68 41.55
N VAL A 9 12.81 -15.01 41.76
CA VAL A 9 11.93 -15.42 40.65
C VAL A 9 11.44 -14.19 39.87
N PHE A 10 11.15 -13.10 40.56
CA PHE A 10 10.60 -11.89 39.96
C PHE A 10 11.60 -11.16 39.05
N ILE A 11 12.88 -11.06 39.44
CA ILE A 11 13.91 -10.46 38.56
C ILE A 11 14.27 -11.33 37.34
N ILE A 12 14.12 -12.66 37.38
CA ILE A 12 14.38 -13.51 36.20
C ILE A 12 13.25 -13.33 35.17
N ALA A 13 11.99 -13.17 35.62
CA ALA A 13 10.85 -12.90 34.75
C ALA A 13 10.99 -11.57 33.97
N LEU A 14 11.60 -10.54 34.58
CA LEU A 14 11.79 -9.23 33.95
C LEU A 14 12.88 -9.21 32.86
N THR A 15 13.79 -10.19 32.85
CA THR A 15 14.86 -10.25 31.83
C THR A 15 14.44 -10.86 30.49
N PHE A 16 13.23 -11.41 30.39
CA PHE A 16 12.67 -11.97 29.13
C PHE A 16 11.82 -10.98 28.33
N SER A 17 11.79 -9.71 28.71
CA SER A 17 11.33 -8.64 27.83
C SER A 17 12.36 -8.44 26.72
N ARG A 18 12.45 -9.41 25.80
CA ARG A 18 13.05 -9.24 24.48
C ARG A 18 12.23 -8.16 23.80
N ILE A 19 12.68 -6.92 23.91
CA ILE A 19 12.27 -5.85 23.02
C ILE A 19 12.78 -6.32 21.66
N GLU A 20 11.91 -6.97 20.88
CA GLU A 20 12.15 -7.08 19.45
C GLU A 20 12.19 -5.65 18.95
N HIS A 21 13.41 -5.14 18.79
CA HIS A 21 13.66 -3.97 17.97
C HIS A 21 13.30 -4.40 16.55
N THR A 22 12.01 -4.31 16.21
CA THR A 22 11.56 -4.28 14.83
C THR A 22 12.34 -3.12 14.21
N LEU A 23 13.31 -3.46 13.36
CA LEU A 23 13.94 -2.52 12.47
C LEU A 23 12.81 -1.90 11.66
N CYS A 24 12.33 -0.73 12.09
CA CYS A 24 11.28 0.02 11.41
C CYS A 24 11.86 0.49 10.08
N SER A 25 11.72 -0.35 9.07
CA SER A 25 12.07 -0.01 7.70
C SER A 25 10.99 0.89 7.15
N GLU A 26 11.33 2.12 6.82
CA GLU A 26 10.40 3.17 6.39
C GLU A 26 10.49 3.38 4.87
N VAL A 27 9.35 3.31 4.18
CA VAL A 27 9.20 3.75 2.78
C VAL A 27 8.85 5.22 2.76
N LYS A 28 9.61 6.02 2.02
CA LYS A 28 9.30 7.41 1.70
C LYS A 28 9.09 7.56 0.21
N GLY A 29 8.13 8.39 -0.16
CA GLY A 29 7.88 8.69 -1.55
C GLY A 29 7.05 9.95 -1.71
N SER A 30 6.90 10.38 -2.96
CA SER A 30 6.08 11.52 -3.33
C SER A 30 5.24 11.20 -4.54
N VAL A 31 4.08 11.86 -4.60
CA VAL A 31 3.18 11.86 -5.75
C VAL A 31 3.32 13.20 -6.46
N SER A 32 3.49 13.17 -7.77
CA SER A 32 3.54 14.35 -8.64
C SER A 32 2.27 14.42 -9.48
N CYS A 33 1.91 15.63 -9.92
CA CYS A 33 0.81 15.82 -10.87
C CYS A 33 1.29 16.42 -12.18
N SER A 34 0.77 15.92 -13.31
CA SER A 34 1.14 16.39 -14.65
C SER A 34 0.42 17.66 -15.11
N ASP A 35 -0.78 17.91 -14.61
CA ASP A 35 -1.74 18.91 -15.11
C ASP A 35 -2.34 19.76 -13.98
N CYS A 36 -1.75 19.69 -12.80
CA CYS A 36 -2.16 20.48 -11.65
C CYS A 36 -1.43 21.83 -11.63
N GLY A 37 -2.09 22.84 -11.06
CA GLY A 37 -1.45 24.12 -10.74
C GLY A 37 -0.39 23.97 -9.63
N PRO A 38 0.44 25.00 -9.44
CA PRO A 38 1.56 24.97 -8.49
C PRO A 38 1.12 24.77 -7.02
N ASP A 39 -0.09 25.21 -6.66
CA ASP A 39 -0.64 25.13 -5.29
C ASP A 39 -1.67 24.01 -5.12
N TYR A 40 -1.55 22.93 -5.89
CA TYR A 40 -2.48 21.80 -5.77
C TYR A 40 -2.30 21.06 -4.44
N ASP A 41 -3.42 20.82 -3.77
CA ASP A 41 -3.43 20.08 -2.52
C ASP A 41 -3.48 18.57 -2.80
N PHE A 42 -2.38 17.89 -2.54
CA PHE A 42 -2.25 16.44 -2.69
C PHE A 42 -2.77 15.66 -1.48
N THR A 43 -3.36 16.32 -0.47
CA THR A 43 -3.82 15.65 0.74
C THR A 43 -4.87 14.58 0.46
N GLY A 44 -4.68 13.41 1.07
CA GLY A 44 -5.70 12.37 1.05
C GLY A 44 -5.58 11.39 -0.12
N ILE A 45 -4.52 11.45 -0.93
CA ILE A 45 -4.21 10.39 -1.90
C ILE A 45 -3.69 9.18 -1.13
N ARG A 46 -4.37 8.06 -1.31
CA ARG A 46 -4.08 6.77 -0.69
C ARG A 46 -3.10 5.98 -1.54
N ILE A 47 -2.02 5.54 -0.92
CA ILE A 47 -0.97 4.73 -1.53
C ILE A 47 -0.94 3.38 -0.84
N LEU A 48 -0.97 2.32 -1.63
CA LEU A 48 -0.83 0.94 -1.16
C LEU A 48 0.58 0.44 -1.42
N VAL A 49 1.24 -0.01 -0.38
CA VAL A 49 2.52 -0.71 -0.44
C VAL A 49 2.28 -2.20 -0.25
N LYS A 50 2.70 -2.99 -1.25
CA LYS A 50 2.69 -4.45 -1.21
C LYS A 50 4.08 -4.98 -1.47
N CYS A 51 4.48 -6.00 -0.72
CA CYS A 51 5.69 -6.74 -1.02
C CYS A 51 5.36 -8.17 -1.49
N SER A 52 6.22 -8.76 -2.30
CA SER A 52 6.05 -10.15 -2.72
C SER A 52 6.13 -11.08 -1.50
N ASN A 53 5.34 -12.16 -1.51
CA ASN A 53 5.31 -13.18 -0.45
C ASN A 53 4.84 -12.71 0.94
N VAL A 54 4.32 -11.49 1.08
CA VAL A 54 3.65 -11.04 2.31
C VAL A 54 2.16 -10.88 2.07
N LYS A 55 1.35 -11.37 3.02
CA LYS A 55 -0.11 -11.20 2.98
C LYS A 55 -0.53 -9.80 3.44
N LYS A 56 0.30 -9.17 4.28
CA LYS A 56 0.02 -7.87 4.87
C LYS A 56 0.34 -6.75 3.88
N LEU A 57 -0.64 -5.88 3.67
CA LEU A 57 -0.50 -4.65 2.91
C LEU A 57 -0.27 -3.49 3.89
N SER A 58 0.47 -2.48 3.45
CA SER A 58 0.64 -1.23 4.19
C SER A 58 0.02 -0.10 3.38
N GLU A 59 -0.83 0.71 4.01
CA GLU A 59 -1.45 1.88 3.38
C GLU A 59 -0.80 3.15 3.91
N ALA A 60 -0.62 4.15 3.04
CA ALA A 60 -0.13 5.46 3.38
C ALA A 60 -1.07 6.52 2.80
N ILE A 61 -1.15 7.65 3.48
CA ILE A 61 -1.90 8.81 3.00
C ILE A 61 -0.89 9.94 2.81
N THR A 62 -1.04 10.64 1.70
CA THR A 62 -0.19 11.77 1.31
C THR A 62 -0.55 13.05 2.06
N ASP A 63 0.48 13.86 2.30
CA ASP A 63 0.37 15.22 2.82
C ASP A 63 0.02 16.24 1.71
N LYS A 64 -0.11 17.52 2.09
CA LYS A 64 -0.41 18.63 1.17
C LYS A 64 0.58 18.75 0.01
N LYS A 65 1.83 18.33 0.20
CA LYS A 65 2.91 18.38 -0.78
C LYS A 65 3.02 17.08 -1.59
N GLY A 66 2.17 16.11 -1.31
CA GLY A 66 2.15 14.80 -1.98
C GLY A 66 3.16 13.82 -1.42
N ASN A 67 3.81 14.12 -0.28
CA ASN A 67 4.74 13.20 0.35
C ASN A 67 3.98 12.19 1.20
N PHE A 68 4.47 10.97 1.24
CA PHE A 68 3.98 9.94 2.13
C PHE A 68 5.15 9.17 2.75
N ALA A 69 4.91 8.68 3.96
CA ALA A 69 5.80 7.79 4.65
C ALA A 69 5.00 6.66 5.28
N THR A 70 5.48 5.42 5.16
CA THR A 70 4.86 4.27 5.82
C THR A 70 5.90 3.21 6.14
N ASN A 71 5.63 2.40 7.15
CA ASN A 71 6.49 1.27 7.45
C ASN A 71 6.30 0.17 6.41
N LEU A 72 7.40 -0.50 6.03
CA LEU A 72 7.30 -1.75 5.29
C LEU A 72 6.52 -2.77 6.13
N PRO A 73 5.75 -3.66 5.46
CA PRO A 73 5.17 -4.82 6.13
C PRO A 73 6.27 -5.58 6.89
N SER A 74 6.06 -5.86 8.17
CA SER A 74 7.09 -6.40 9.09
C SER A 74 7.76 -7.69 8.58
N ASP A 75 7.04 -8.50 7.80
CA ASP A 75 7.57 -9.74 7.19
C ASP A 75 8.50 -9.50 5.99
N ALA A 76 8.52 -8.28 5.43
CA ALA A 76 9.38 -7.91 4.30
C ALA A 76 10.74 -7.36 4.76
N ALA A 77 10.81 -6.76 5.96
CA ALA A 77 12.00 -6.10 6.49
C ALA A 77 13.16 -7.07 6.82
N THR A 78 12.88 -8.37 6.93
CA THR A 78 13.88 -9.43 7.19
C THR A 78 14.58 -9.94 5.92
N SER A 79 14.09 -9.59 4.73
CA SER A 79 14.72 -9.98 3.47
C SER A 79 15.73 -8.92 3.01
N ALA A 80 16.91 -9.35 2.54
CA ALA A 80 17.97 -8.44 2.10
C ALA A 80 17.58 -7.53 0.92
N SER A 81 16.49 -7.87 0.21
CA SER A 81 15.95 -7.11 -0.91
C SER A 81 14.45 -7.45 -1.08
N PRO A 82 13.55 -6.84 -0.28
CA PRO A 82 12.13 -7.10 -0.43
C PRO A 82 11.66 -6.51 -1.76
N LYS A 83 11.13 -7.36 -2.64
CA LYS A 83 10.47 -6.90 -3.87
C LYS A 83 9.16 -6.26 -3.47
N CYS A 84 9.14 -4.94 -3.34
CA CYS A 84 7.96 -4.18 -2.96
C CYS A 84 7.53 -3.23 -4.08
N LEU A 85 6.22 -3.03 -4.17
CA LEU A 85 5.55 -2.13 -5.10
C LEU A 85 4.67 -1.16 -4.31
N ALA A 86 4.72 0.11 -4.70
CA ALA A 86 3.77 1.13 -4.28
C ALA A 86 2.77 1.37 -5.41
N LYS A 87 1.48 1.47 -5.08
CA LYS A 87 0.40 1.76 -6.03
C LYS A 87 -0.51 2.86 -5.50
N VAL A 88 -0.87 3.83 -6.34
CA VAL A 88 -1.93 4.81 -6.01
C VAL A 88 -3.28 4.09 -6.02
N LEU A 89 -4.07 4.17 -4.94
CA LEU A 89 -5.43 3.62 -4.90
C LEU A 89 -6.49 4.63 -5.34
N GLY A 90 -6.19 5.92 -5.18
CA GLY A 90 -7.11 7.02 -5.44
C GLY A 90 -6.95 8.10 -4.37
N GLY A 91 -7.81 9.12 -4.38
CA GLY A 91 -7.78 10.20 -3.40
C GLY A 91 -9.17 10.69 -3.03
N SER A 92 -9.20 11.79 -2.29
CA SER A 92 -10.43 12.54 -1.95
C SER A 92 -11.12 13.09 -3.20
N SER A 93 -10.35 13.44 -4.23
CA SER A 93 -10.84 13.81 -5.55
C SER A 93 -10.59 12.71 -6.59
N GLN A 94 -11.33 12.75 -7.69
CA GLN A 94 -11.07 11.89 -8.84
C GLN A 94 -9.67 12.18 -9.41
N LEU A 95 -8.86 11.14 -9.50
CA LEU A 95 -7.50 11.17 -10.04
C LEU A 95 -7.38 10.15 -11.16
N TYR A 96 -6.64 10.52 -12.19
CA TYR A 96 -6.33 9.67 -13.33
C TYR A 96 -4.83 9.40 -13.35
N ALA A 97 -4.45 8.18 -13.72
CA ALA A 97 -3.05 7.82 -13.94
C ALA A 97 -3.00 6.72 -14.98
N THR A 98 -1.93 6.68 -15.76
CA THR A 98 -1.65 5.52 -16.60
C THR A 98 -1.19 4.35 -15.72
N LYS A 99 -1.34 3.10 -16.20
CA LYS A 99 -0.92 1.91 -15.43
C LYS A 99 0.54 1.98 -14.99
N GLN A 100 1.41 2.59 -15.80
CA GLN A 100 2.85 2.74 -15.50
C GLN A 100 3.13 3.83 -14.47
N ASN A 101 2.33 4.90 -14.45
CA ASN A 101 2.50 6.01 -13.50
C ASN A 101 1.83 5.75 -12.16
N MET A 102 0.89 4.81 -12.12
CA MET A 102 0.13 4.41 -10.93
C MET A 102 0.89 3.45 -10.02
N VAL A 103 1.91 2.75 -10.55
CA VAL A 103 2.68 1.73 -9.82
C VAL A 103 4.17 2.03 -9.91
N SER A 104 4.88 1.95 -8.79
CA SER A 104 6.33 2.16 -8.73
C SER A 104 7.00 1.11 -7.87
N VAL A 105 8.21 0.72 -8.26
CA VAL A 105 9.03 -0.23 -7.51
C VAL A 105 9.69 0.50 -6.34
N ILE A 106 9.67 -0.12 -5.17
CA ILE A 106 10.35 0.39 -3.99
C ILE A 106 11.76 -0.18 -3.95
N VAL A 107 12.75 0.69 -3.81
CA VAL A 107 14.18 0.37 -3.77
C VAL A 107 14.80 0.93 -2.50
N MET A 108 15.91 0.36 -2.05
CA MET A 108 16.66 0.88 -0.91
C MET A 108 17.25 2.27 -1.27
N ALA A 109 17.12 3.23 -0.36
CA ALA A 109 17.70 4.56 -0.52
C ALA A 109 19.24 4.47 -0.49
N ARG A 110 19.91 5.29 -1.30
CA ARG A 110 21.39 5.31 -1.33
C ARG A 110 21.91 5.82 0.02
N GLY A 111 22.66 4.99 0.73
CA GLY A 111 23.35 5.38 1.98
C GLY A 111 22.66 4.89 3.26
N ASP A 112 21.39 4.49 3.21
CA ASP A 112 20.61 4.11 4.39
C ASP A 112 20.12 2.66 4.30
N LYS A 113 20.51 1.82 5.28
CA LYS A 113 20.18 0.39 5.29
C LYS A 113 18.71 0.08 5.61
N ASN A 114 17.96 1.08 6.09
CA ASN A 114 16.58 0.92 6.59
C ASN A 114 15.59 1.87 5.93
N THR A 115 16.01 2.69 4.97
CA THR A 115 15.14 3.64 4.30
C THR A 115 14.94 3.20 2.87
N TYR A 116 13.67 3.18 2.45
CA TYR A 116 13.27 2.78 1.12
C TYR A 116 12.61 3.95 0.40
N THR A 117 12.85 4.05 -0.89
CA THR A 117 12.30 5.09 -1.76
C THR A 117 11.67 4.49 -3.00
N LEU A 118 10.83 5.27 -3.66
CA LEU A 118 10.34 4.94 -4.99
C LEU A 118 11.47 5.04 -6.02
N HIS A 119 11.53 4.07 -6.94
CA HIS A 119 12.43 4.12 -8.08
C HIS A 119 12.00 5.19 -9.10
N THR A 120 10.69 5.28 -9.34
CA THR A 120 10.07 6.33 -10.16
C THR A 120 8.99 7.06 -9.36
N PRO A 121 8.82 8.38 -9.54
CA PRO A 121 7.73 9.09 -8.88
C PRO A 121 6.37 8.58 -9.38
N LEU A 122 5.38 8.58 -8.48
CA LEU A 122 4.00 8.28 -8.87
C LEU A 122 3.40 9.53 -9.51
N ILE A 123 2.82 9.41 -10.70
CA ILE A 123 2.30 10.57 -11.44
C ILE A 123 0.80 10.43 -11.63
N VAL A 124 0.06 11.43 -11.16
CA VAL A 124 -1.39 11.53 -11.31
C VAL A 124 -1.78 12.74 -12.14
N SER A 125 -3.03 12.73 -12.59
CA SER A 125 -3.65 13.78 -13.38
C SER A 125 -5.04 14.06 -12.83
N LYS A 126 -5.45 15.32 -12.82
CA LYS A 126 -6.79 15.77 -12.45
C LYS A 126 -7.72 15.68 -13.64
N SER A 127 -7.26 16.04 -14.83
CA SER A 127 -8.04 15.93 -16.06
C SER A 127 -7.79 14.60 -16.76
N CYS A 128 -8.85 14.05 -17.33
CA CYS A 128 -8.72 12.96 -18.26
C CYS A 128 -8.28 13.48 -19.63
N HIS A 129 -7.07 13.11 -20.07
CA HIS A 129 -6.61 13.36 -21.42
C HIS A 129 -6.69 12.06 -22.24
N GLY A 130 -7.79 11.88 -22.97
CA GLY A 130 -8.02 10.72 -23.85
C GLY A 130 -9.05 9.73 -23.32
N LYS A 131 -8.79 8.42 -23.47
CA LYS A 131 -9.70 7.34 -23.02
C LYS A 131 -9.49 7.03 -21.54
N CYS A 132 -9.92 7.91 -20.64
CA CYS A 132 -9.96 7.59 -19.21
C CYS A 132 -11.36 7.10 -18.88
N GLY A 133 -11.44 5.80 -18.64
CA GLY A 133 -12.69 5.08 -18.52
C GLY A 133 -12.64 3.83 -19.39
N SER A 134 -13.08 2.71 -18.80
CA SER A 134 -13.48 1.56 -19.60
C SER A 134 -14.51 2.03 -20.62
N SER A 135 -14.32 1.68 -21.89
CA SER A 135 -15.24 2.02 -22.97
C SER A 135 -16.62 1.42 -22.71
N ARG A 136 -17.54 2.14 -22.03
CA ARG A 136 -19.01 2.02 -22.09
C ARG A 136 -19.70 3.02 -21.14
N PRO A 137 -20.77 3.73 -21.58
CA PRO A 137 -21.49 4.72 -20.77
C PRO A 137 -22.66 4.09 -20.00
N ASP A 138 -22.49 2.88 -19.47
CA ASP A 138 -23.52 2.25 -18.63
C ASP A 138 -23.01 2.22 -17.19
N ILE A 139 -23.59 3.11 -16.39
CA ILE A 139 -23.50 3.14 -14.94
C ILE A 139 -24.19 1.88 -14.43
N ASP A 140 -23.45 0.78 -14.33
CA ASP A 140 -23.74 -0.33 -13.44
C ASP A 140 -22.48 -1.23 -13.31
N SER A 141 -22.41 -1.98 -12.22
CA SER A 141 -21.36 -2.93 -11.82
C SER A 141 -20.12 -2.35 -11.13
N SER A 142 -20.09 -2.61 -9.82
CA SER A 142 -18.91 -3.03 -9.05
C SER A 142 -17.94 -3.87 -9.91
N LYS A 143 -17.04 -3.22 -10.64
CA LYS A 143 -15.90 -3.88 -11.27
C LYS A 143 -14.67 -3.53 -10.49
N THR A 144 -14.26 -4.52 -9.68
CA THR A 144 -12.98 -4.64 -9.02
C THR A 144 -11.87 -4.14 -9.95
N ILE A 145 -11.16 -3.13 -9.46
CA ILE A 145 -9.95 -2.57 -10.09
C ILE A 145 -9.06 -3.73 -10.54
N ASP A 146 -8.69 -3.76 -11.82
CA ASP A 146 -7.83 -4.81 -12.36
C ASP A 146 -6.41 -4.61 -11.80
N PHE A 147 -6.00 -5.48 -10.87
CA PHE A 147 -4.71 -5.39 -10.22
C PHE A 147 -3.68 -6.28 -10.94
N PRO A 148 -2.38 -5.91 -10.95
CA PRO A 148 -1.33 -6.81 -11.38
C PRO A 148 -1.45 -8.16 -10.64
N PRO A 149 -1.07 -9.30 -11.25
CA PRO A 149 -1.19 -10.63 -10.64
C PRO A 149 -0.56 -10.71 -9.24
N GLU A 150 0.50 -9.92 -9.02
CA GLU A 150 1.20 -9.79 -7.74
C GLU A 150 0.33 -9.26 -6.59
N PHE A 151 -0.76 -8.55 -6.87
CA PHE A 151 -1.67 -7.99 -5.89
C PHE A 151 -2.75 -8.98 -5.42
N GLY A 152 -2.84 -10.17 -6.02
CA GLY A 152 -3.45 -11.34 -5.41
C GLY A 152 -4.96 -11.26 -5.18
N LEU A 153 -5.71 -10.52 -6.00
CA LEU A 153 -7.14 -10.76 -6.10
C LEU A 153 -7.38 -11.88 -7.12
N PRO A 154 -8.17 -12.92 -6.78
CA PRO A 154 -8.47 -13.97 -7.74
C PRO A 154 -9.21 -13.36 -8.94
N PRO A 155 -8.89 -13.76 -10.19
CA PRO A 155 -9.69 -13.37 -11.33
C PRO A 155 -11.12 -13.87 -11.11
N ALA A 156 -12.10 -12.97 -11.20
CA ALA A 156 -13.53 -13.26 -11.02
C ALA A 156 -14.12 -14.04 -12.22
N SER A 157 -13.36 -15.00 -12.76
CA SER A 157 -13.72 -15.78 -13.95
C SER A 157 -14.58 -17.01 -13.64
N ASP A 158 -14.58 -17.51 -12.40
CA ASP A 158 -15.18 -18.83 -12.12
C ASP A 158 -16.39 -18.81 -11.18
N PHE A 159 -16.89 -17.64 -10.79
CA PHE A 159 -18.20 -17.55 -10.11
C PHE A 159 -19.31 -17.37 -11.14
N VAL A 160 -19.72 -18.49 -11.76
CA VAL A 160 -21.01 -18.59 -12.42
C VAL A 160 -22.07 -18.36 -11.34
N ALA A 161 -22.67 -17.17 -11.33
CA ALA A 161 -23.79 -16.84 -10.48
C ALA A 161 -24.97 -17.76 -10.85
N PHE A 162 -25.17 -18.82 -10.07
CA PHE A 162 -26.47 -19.47 -9.96
C PHE A 162 -27.43 -18.45 -9.38
N ILE A 163 -28.19 -17.77 -10.24
CA ILE A 163 -29.36 -17.00 -9.82
C ILE A 163 -30.48 -18.02 -9.65
N PRO A 164 -30.90 -18.40 -8.42
CA PRO A 164 -32.14 -19.14 -8.29
C PRO A 164 -33.25 -18.20 -8.74
N ILE A 165 -33.97 -18.60 -9.80
CA ILE A 165 -35.22 -17.97 -10.18
C ILE A 165 -36.19 -18.21 -9.02
N ILE A 166 -36.31 -17.24 -8.12
CA ILE A 166 -37.36 -17.23 -7.11
C ILE A 166 -38.65 -16.95 -7.86
N GLY A 167 -39.55 -17.94 -7.83
CA GLY A 167 -40.88 -17.87 -8.41
C GLY A 167 -41.62 -16.64 -7.90
N ILE A 168 -41.92 -15.75 -8.83
CA ILE A 168 -42.93 -14.70 -8.67
C ILE A 168 -44.27 -15.40 -9.01
N PRO A 169 -45.31 -15.26 -8.16
CA PRO A 169 -46.51 -16.11 -8.16
C PRO A 169 -47.38 -15.97 -9.42
#